data_AF-A0A537NHF4-F1
#
_entry.id   AF-A0A537NHF4-F1
#
_cell.length_a   1.000
_cell.length_b   1.000
_cell.length_c   1.000
_cell.angle_alpha   90.00
_cell.angle_beta   90.00
_cell.angle_gamma   90.00
#
_symmetry.space_group_name_H-M   'P 1'
#
loop_
_entity.id
_entity.type
_entity.pdbx_description
1 polymer ?
#
loop_
_entity_poly.entity_id
_entity_poly.type
_entity_poly.pdbx_seq_one_letter_code
_entity_poly.pdbx_strand_id
1 'polypeptide(L)' 'MAARRKITRREWTKSDVRELKSLAKKVPARQIARKLRRSEGAVRQKAFVLGTSLGTRKRRRRK' A
#
# COMPACT_ATOMS: atom_id res chain seq x y z
N MET A 1 8.12 -27.74 -2.12
CA MET A 1 8.08 -26.49 -1.31
C MET A 1 7.91 -25.30 -2.25
N ALA A 2 6.92 -24.43 -2.02
CA ALA A 2 6.69 -23.27 -2.89
C ALA A 2 7.87 -22.28 -2.83
N ALA A 3 8.43 -21.93 -3.99
CA ALA A 3 9.54 -20.99 -4.08
C ALA A 3 9.15 -19.60 -3.50
N ARG A 4 9.92 -19.11 -2.53
CA ARG A 4 9.74 -17.77 -1.97
C ARG A 4 10.10 -16.74 -3.04
N ARG A 5 9.09 -16.05 -3.60
CA ARG A 5 9.33 -14.90 -4.48
C ARG A 5 10.20 -13.86 -3.77
N LYS A 6 11.36 -13.55 -4.34
CA LYS A 6 12.30 -12.56 -3.80
C LYS A 6 11.62 -11.19 -3.78
N ILE A 7 11.37 -10.66 -2.58
CA ILE A 7 10.83 -9.30 -2.40
C ILE A 7 11.98 -8.34 -2.70
N THR A 8 12.01 -7.79 -3.91
CA THR A 8 12.94 -6.70 -4.24
C THR A 8 12.55 -5.46 -3.45
N ARG A 9 13.44 -5.01 -2.56
CA ARG A 9 13.30 -3.73 -1.84
C ARG A 9 13.56 -2.60 -2.84
N ARG A 10 12.55 -2.25 -3.63
CA ARG A 10 12.61 -1.05 -4.48
C ARG A 10 12.55 0.19 -3.59
N GLU A 11 13.44 1.13 -3.83
CA GLU A 11 13.43 2.44 -3.17
C GLU A 11 12.12 3.18 -3.46
N TRP A 12 11.67 3.96 -2.49
CA TRP A 12 10.46 4.78 -2.65
C TRP A 12 10.83 6.09 -3.31
N THR A 13 10.25 6.39 -4.47
CA THR A 13 10.46 7.69 -5.10
C THR A 13 9.69 8.78 -4.35
N LYS A 14 10.12 10.04 -4.47
CA LYS A 14 9.40 11.18 -3.88
C LYS A 14 7.96 11.27 -4.43
N SER A 15 7.78 10.95 -5.71
CA SER A 15 6.47 10.87 -6.36
C SER A 15 5.58 9.79 -5.73
N ASP A 16 6.11 8.57 -5.53
CA ASP A 16 5.37 7.48 -4.87
C ASP A 16 4.91 7.89 -3.46
N VAL A 17 5.75 8.58 -2.70
CA VAL A 17 5.42 9.04 -1.34
C VAL A 17 4.35 10.12 -1.36
N ARG A 18 4.42 11.07 -2.30
CA ARG A 18 3.41 12.13 -2.45
C ARG A 18 2.06 11.54 -2.85
N GLU A 19 2.06 10.61 -3.80
CA GLU A 19 0.84 9.95 -4.25
C GLU A 19 0.24 9.04 -3.16
N LEU A 20 1.09 8.31 -2.41
CA LEU A 20 0.65 7.54 -1.25
C LEU A 20 0.01 8.45 -0.19
N LYS A 21 0.59 9.63 0.11
CA LYS A 21 0.01 10.59 1.05
C LYS A 21 -1.33 11.17 0.56
N SER A 22 -1.44 11.51 -0.73
CA SER A 22 -2.68 12.03 -1.32
C SER A 22 -3.81 11.00 -1.37
N LEU A 23 -3.47 9.73 -1.58
CA LEU A 23 -4.42 8.62 -1.64
C LEU A 23 -4.70 8.00 -0.27
N ALA A 24 -3.82 8.19 0.71
CA ALA A 24 -4.03 7.78 2.09
C ALA A 24 -5.34 8.38 2.63
N LYS A 25 -6.00 7.67 3.56
CA LYS A 25 -7.35 7.93 4.07
C LYS A 25 -8.51 7.76 3.08
N LYS A 26 -8.34 8.05 1.78
CA LYS A 26 -9.41 7.95 0.76
C LYS A 26 -9.55 6.56 0.14
N VAL A 27 -8.42 5.90 -0.10
CA VAL A 27 -8.35 4.68 -0.91
C VAL A 27 -7.76 3.52 -0.11
N PRO A 28 -8.29 2.29 -0.26
CA PRO A 28 -7.71 1.12 0.40
C PRO A 28 -6.32 0.79 -0.15
N ALA A 29 -5.45 0.23 0.71
CA ALA A 29 -4.07 -0.14 0.39
C ALA A 29 -3.94 -0.96 -0.91
N ARG A 30 -4.92 -1.82 -1.19
CA ARG A 30 -4.99 -2.65 -2.40
C ARG A 30 -5.02 -1.85 -3.71
N GLN A 31 -5.79 -0.77 -3.74
CA GLN A 31 -5.88 0.06 -4.94
C GLN A 31 -4.63 0.92 -5.11
N ILE A 32 -4.06 1.43 -4.01
CA ILE A 32 -2.78 2.16 -4.03
C ILE A 32 -1.65 1.24 -4.49
N ALA A 33 -1.61 0.00 -4.00
CA ALA A 33 -0.66 -1.02 -4.43
C ALA A 33 -0.73 -1.31 -5.93
N ARG A 34 -1.95 -1.39 -6.48
CA ARG A 34 -2.17 -1.54 -7.93
C ARG A 34 -1.66 -0.34 -8.73
N LYS A 35 -1.94 0.89 -8.27
CA LYS A 35 -1.46 2.11 -8.93
C LYS A 35 0.06 2.22 -8.92
N LEU A 36 0.68 2.04 -7.75
CA LEU A 36 2.13 2.17 -7.57
C LEU A 36 2.90 0.92 -8.03
N ARG A 37 2.20 -0.10 -8.56
CA ARG A 37 2.78 -1.42 -8.89
C ARG A 37 3.63 -2.00 -7.75
N ARG A 38 3.21 -1.76 -6.50
CA ARG A 38 3.84 -2.26 -5.27
C ARG A 38 2.97 -3.34 -4.63
N SER A 39 3.52 -4.08 -3.68
CA SER A 39 2.73 -4.99 -2.86
C SER A 39 1.91 -4.24 -1.82
N GLU A 40 0.75 -4.78 -1.46
CA GLU A 40 -0.11 -4.21 -0.41
C GLU A 40 0.62 -4.09 0.94
N GLY A 41 1.47 -5.08 1.25
CA GLY A 41 2.31 -5.06 2.45
C GLY A 41 3.33 -3.93 2.44
N ALA A 42 3.98 -3.65 1.31
CA ALA A 42 4.93 -2.54 1.19
C ALA A 42 4.23 -1.19 1.36
N VAL A 43 3.05 -1.01 0.77
CA VAL A 43 2.24 0.21 0.92
C VAL A 43 1.79 0.41 2.37
N ARG A 44 1.33 -0.66 3.04
CA ARG A 44 0.97 -0.63 4.47
C ARG A 44 2.15 -0.26 5.36
N GLN A 45 3.29 -0.90 5.16
CA GLN A 45 4.52 -0.62 5.90
C GLN A 45 4.97 0.82 5.69
N LYS A 46 4.98 1.30 4.44
CA LYS A 46 5.36 2.68 4.16
C LYS A 46 4.38 3.69 4.76
N ALA A 47 3.08 3.43 4.68
CA ALA A 47 2.07 4.29 5.29
C ALA A 47 2.18 4.33 6.83
N PHE A 48 2.48 3.17 7.46
CA PHE A 48 2.75 3.09 8.89
C PHE A 48 3.97 3.95 9.27
N VAL A 49 5.09 3.82 8.56
CA VAL A 49 6.29 4.65 8.76
C VAL A 49 6.01 6.14 8.54
N LEU A 50 5.11 6.48 7.62
CA LEU A 50 4.71 7.86 7.34
C LEU A 50 3.63 8.39 8.29
N GLY A 51 3.16 7.60 9.26
CA GLY A 51 2.08 7.97 10.18
C GLY A 51 0.72 8.16 9.50
N THR A 52 0.54 7.68 8.27
CA THR A 52 -0.71 7.82 7.52
C THR A 52 -1.56 6.56 7.64
N SER A 53 -2.69 6.66 8.33
CA SER A 53 -3.64 5.54 8.39
C SER A 53 -4.28 5.33 7.01
N LEU A 54 -3.98 4.19 6.38
CA LEU A 54 -4.73 3.72 5.22
C LEU A 54 -6.13 3.34 5.69
N GLY A 55 -7.18 3.65 4.92
CA GLY A 55 -8.55 3.28 5.26
C GLY A 55 -8.65 1.77 5.43
N THR A 56 -8.61 1.28 6.67
CA THR A 56 -8.62 -0.16 7.01
C THR A 56 -10.03 -0.73 7.03
N ARG A 57 -11.07 0.13 6.87
CA ARG A 57 -12.47 -0.28 6.90
C ARG A 57 -12.78 -1.16 5.69
N LYS A 58 -12.60 -2.47 5.86
CA LYS A 58 -13.40 -3.46 5.14
C LYS A 58 -14.85 -3.26 5.60
N ARG A 59 -15.62 -2.40 4.91
CA ARG A 59 -17.07 -2.62 4.87
C ARG A 59 -17.25 -3.93 4.11
N ARG A 60 -17.25 -5.06 4.84
CA ARG A 60 -17.84 -6.30 4.34
C ARG A 60 -19.32 -5.97 4.12
N ARG A 61 -19.68 -5.47 2.93
CA ARG A 61 -21.05 -5.68 2.45
C ARG A 61 -21.12 -7.16 2.12
N ARG A 62 -21.55 -7.95 3.12
CA ARG A 62 -22.17 -9.25 2.86
C ARG A 62 -23.38 -8.95 1.97
N LYS A 63 -23.44 -9.57 0.81
CA LYS A 63 -24.70 -9.81 0.09
C LYS A 63 -24.83 -11.32 0.01
#